data_AF-A0AAQ3JPA6-F1
#
_entry.id   AF-A0AAQ3JPA6-F1
#
_cell.length_a   1.000
_cell.length_b   1.000
_cell.length_c   1.000
_cell.angle_alpha   90.00
_cell.angle_beta   90.00
_cell.angle_gamma   90.00
#
_symmetry.space_group_name_H-M   'P 1'
#
loop_
_entity.id
_entity.type
_entity.pdbx_description
1 polymer ?
#
loop_
_entity_poly.entity_id
_entity_poly.type
_entity_poly.pdbx_seq_one_letter_code
_entity_poly.pdbx_strand_id
1 'polypeptide(L)'
;MAALFPAAKPLYHLSASSSVGGGDSLHPGLASILLTKQRMRPRRPISSVHAAEPAKTPAFAEKFKKTETVPAATGRWEVDSWKTKKALQLPEYPDKTALAEVLRTIESFPPIVFAGEVRHLEERLADAALGQAFLLQGGDCAESFKEFNANNIRDTFRVLLQMGAVLMFGGQMPVVRVGRMAGQFAKPRSEAMEERDGVKLPSYRGDNVNGDAFDAKSRIPDPQRMISAYSQSAATLNLLRSFATGGYAAMQRVTRWNLDFTEHNEQGDRRWGSWRRLTMDHPMMTTTEFWTSHECLLLPYEQALTRRDSTSGFYYDCSAHFLWVGERTRQLDGAHVEFLGGVANPLGIKVSDKMNPKDLVKLIEILNPHNKPGRITIITRMGAENMRVKLPHLIRAVRSAGQIATWVSDPMHGNTIKAPCGLKTRPFDAIRAEVRAFFDVHEQEGSHPGGVHLEMTGQNVTECVGGSRTVTFDDLSSRYHTHCDPRLNASQSLELAFIIAERLRKRRIQSSQRNKSSALPPLPI
;
A
#
# COMPACT_ATOMS: atom_id res chain seq x y z
N MET A 1 63.98 -30.77 -21.54
CA MET A 1 64.67 -29.60 -20.96
C MET A 1 63.63 -28.75 -20.25
N ALA A 2 63.96 -28.38 -19.00
CA ALA A 2 63.25 -27.62 -17.95
C ALA A 2 62.39 -26.41 -18.39
N ALA A 3 61.46 -25.83 -17.61
CA ALA A 3 60.74 -26.15 -16.36
C ALA A 3 59.70 -25.02 -16.05
N LEU A 4 58.61 -25.39 -15.36
CA LEU A 4 57.86 -24.71 -14.28
C LEU A 4 57.26 -23.27 -14.40
N PHE A 5 55.95 -23.22 -14.08
CA PHE A 5 55.04 -22.12 -13.64
C PHE A 5 55.39 -21.54 -12.22
N PRO A 6 54.62 -20.61 -11.57
CA PRO A 6 53.64 -19.56 -11.98
C PRO A 6 53.70 -18.21 -11.17
N ALA A 7 52.79 -17.27 -11.52
CA ALA A 7 51.91 -16.44 -10.62
C ALA A 7 52.13 -14.91 -10.36
N ALA A 8 50.98 -14.20 -10.45
CA ALA A 8 50.47 -13.02 -9.68
C ALA A 8 50.89 -11.55 -9.99
N LYS A 9 49.87 -10.74 -10.41
CA LYS A 9 49.40 -9.34 -10.06
C LYS A 9 50.37 -8.28 -9.44
N PRO A 10 50.04 -6.95 -9.33
CA PRO A 10 49.11 -6.04 -10.04
C PRO A 10 49.58 -4.53 -10.22
N LEU A 11 48.72 -3.69 -10.85
CA LEU A 11 48.35 -2.27 -10.55
C LEU A 11 49.23 -1.01 -10.87
N TYR A 12 48.51 0.00 -11.42
CA TYR A 12 48.62 1.48 -11.43
C TYR A 12 49.77 2.22 -12.18
N HIS A 13 49.39 3.06 -13.15
CA HIS A 13 49.57 4.53 -13.11
C HIS A 13 49.00 5.20 -14.38
N LEU A 14 48.27 6.31 -14.22
CA LEU A 14 48.21 7.35 -15.25
C LEU A 14 48.16 8.72 -14.58
N SER A 15 49.17 9.49 -14.94
CA SER A 15 49.55 10.85 -14.58
C SER A 15 48.62 11.90 -15.18
N ALA A 16 48.54 13.07 -14.53
CA ALA A 16 48.29 14.32 -15.21
C ALA A 16 49.24 15.43 -14.69
N SER A 17 50.02 15.93 -15.64
CA SER A 17 50.64 17.27 -15.76
C SER A 17 49.68 18.41 -15.37
N SER A 18 50.07 19.64 -15.02
CA SER A 18 51.29 20.43 -15.26
C SER A 18 51.29 21.67 -14.36
N SER A 19 52.50 22.13 -14.03
CA SER A 19 52.95 23.45 -13.55
C SER A 19 52.30 24.65 -14.28
N VAL A 20 52.24 25.88 -13.74
CA VAL A 20 53.33 26.84 -13.43
C VAL A 20 52.74 27.89 -12.47
N GLY A 21 53.31 28.18 -11.28
CA GLY A 21 54.45 29.09 -11.01
C GLY A 21 53.91 30.39 -10.42
N GLY A 22 54.48 31.13 -9.47
CA GLY A 22 55.64 31.08 -8.58
C GLY A 22 55.31 32.13 -7.48
N GLY A 23 55.71 31.97 -6.22
CA GLY A 23 56.98 32.49 -5.73
C GLY A 23 56.79 33.01 -4.30
N ASP A 24 57.78 32.69 -3.46
CA ASP A 24 58.27 33.39 -2.25
C ASP A 24 57.28 33.59 -1.08
N SER A 25 57.55 33.22 0.18
CA SER A 25 58.84 33.11 0.87
C SER A 25 58.64 32.55 2.31
N LEU A 26 59.67 31.86 2.80
CA LEU A 26 60.17 31.78 4.20
C LEU A 26 59.28 31.20 5.34
N HIS A 27 59.62 29.96 5.75
CA HIS A 27 59.61 29.49 7.15
C HIS A 27 60.99 29.81 7.81
N PRO A 28 61.26 29.62 9.12
CA PRO A 28 60.47 29.04 10.23
C PRO A 28 60.41 29.99 11.49
N GLY A 29 59.57 29.79 12.51
CA GLY A 29 59.73 28.79 13.57
C GLY A 29 59.45 29.40 14.96
N LEU A 30 58.67 28.67 15.77
CA LEU A 30 58.65 28.59 17.25
C LEU A 30 58.62 29.88 18.10
N ALA A 31 57.48 30.14 18.78
CA ALA A 31 57.36 30.07 20.25
C ALA A 31 56.05 30.68 20.79
N SER A 32 55.41 29.93 21.70
CA SER A 32 54.62 30.36 22.86
C SER A 32 53.44 31.34 22.68
N ILE A 33 52.20 30.81 22.77
CA ILE A 33 51.02 31.60 23.19
C ILE A 33 50.21 30.84 24.24
N LEU A 34 50.41 31.28 25.48
CA LEU A 34 49.44 31.52 26.57
C LEU A 34 48.05 30.86 26.48
N LEU A 35 47.75 30.05 27.50
CA LEU A 35 46.41 29.64 27.90
C LEU A 35 45.48 30.84 28.08
N THR A 36 44.43 30.94 27.26
CA THR A 36 43.23 31.69 27.60
C THR A 36 42.13 30.70 28.02
N LYS A 37 41.72 30.80 29.29
CA LYS A 37 40.60 30.03 29.87
C LYS A 37 39.29 30.47 29.19
N GLN A 38 38.79 29.70 28.23
CA GLN A 38 37.38 29.79 27.83
C GLN A 38 36.51 29.05 28.84
N ARG A 39 35.59 29.79 29.48
CA ARG A 39 34.51 29.25 30.32
C ARG A 39 33.63 28.30 29.51
N MET A 40 33.70 27.01 29.82
CA MET A 40 32.73 26.02 29.35
C MET A 40 31.34 26.32 29.91
N ARG A 41 30.35 26.54 29.03
CA ARG A 41 28.93 26.58 29.39
C ARG A 41 28.43 25.16 29.68
N PRO A 42 27.57 24.93 30.68
CA PRO A 42 27.08 23.60 31.00
C PRO A 42 26.18 23.07 29.87
N ARG A 43 26.44 21.83 29.43
CA ARG A 43 25.63 21.10 28.46
C ARG A 43 24.26 20.80 29.08
N ARG A 44 23.17 21.27 28.45
CA ARG A 44 21.80 20.86 28.76
C ARG A 44 21.58 19.43 28.24
N PRO A 45 20.85 18.55 28.95
CA PRO A 45 20.44 17.27 28.41
C PRO A 45 19.45 17.48 27.26
N ILE A 46 19.66 16.75 26.16
CA ILE A 46 18.74 16.69 25.03
C ILE A 46 17.51 15.90 25.50
N SER A 47 16.38 16.60 25.67
CA SER A 47 15.07 16.00 25.93
C SER A 47 14.35 15.82 24.59
N SER A 48 13.82 14.62 24.36
CA SER A 48 12.98 14.26 23.22
C SER A 48 11.70 15.09 23.22
N VAL A 49 11.60 16.04 22.28
CA VAL A 49 10.40 16.86 22.10
C VAL A 49 9.44 16.09 21.18
N HIS A 50 8.56 15.27 21.77
CA HIS A 50 7.22 14.89 21.26
C HIS A 50 6.56 13.93 22.28
N ALA A 51 6.17 14.49 23.42
CA ALA A 51 5.08 13.94 24.22
C ALA A 51 3.99 15.01 24.23
N ALA A 52 2.93 14.80 23.44
CA ALA A 52 1.76 15.66 23.52
C ALA A 52 1.08 15.41 24.88
N GLU A 53 0.93 16.45 25.68
CA GLU A 53 0.12 16.39 26.90
C GLU A 53 -1.35 16.13 26.53
N PRO A 54 -2.07 15.29 27.30
CA PRO A 54 -3.47 15.00 27.01
C PRO A 54 -4.34 16.23 27.30
N ALA A 55 -5.06 16.68 26.27
CA ALA A 55 -6.07 17.72 26.40
C ALA A 55 -7.19 17.26 27.36
N LYS A 56 -7.45 18.06 28.40
CA LYS A 56 -8.62 17.91 29.27
C LYS A 56 -9.85 18.42 28.53
N THR A 57 -10.82 17.55 28.27
CA THR A 57 -12.17 17.92 27.82
C THR A 57 -13.19 17.35 28.82
N PRO A 58 -14.30 18.05 29.15
CA PRO A 58 -15.18 17.65 30.24
C PRO A 58 -16.01 16.42 29.84
N ALA A 59 -16.14 15.48 30.77
CA ALA A 59 -16.94 14.28 30.61
C ALA A 59 -18.44 14.60 30.63
N PHE A 60 -19.15 14.30 29.53
CA PHE A 60 -20.59 14.05 29.56
C PHE A 60 -20.80 12.55 29.72
N ALA A 61 -21.27 12.15 30.91
CA ALA A 61 -21.62 10.76 31.21
C ALA A 61 -23.12 10.55 30.95
N GLU A 62 -23.48 9.91 29.84
CA GLU A 62 -24.80 9.31 29.67
C GLU A 62 -24.73 7.79 29.89
N LYS A 63 -25.58 7.30 30.80
CA LYS A 63 -25.70 5.90 31.19
C LYS A 63 -26.37 5.09 30.08
N PHE A 64 -25.60 4.27 29.36
CA PHE A 64 -26.17 3.24 28.49
C PHE A 64 -26.66 2.04 29.29
N LYS A 65 -27.96 1.71 29.12
CA LYS A 65 -28.60 0.51 29.67
C LYS A 65 -28.06 -0.74 28.97
N LYS A 66 -27.62 -1.73 29.76
CA LYS A 66 -27.27 -3.08 29.30
C LYS A 66 -28.44 -3.70 28.54
N THR A 67 -28.20 -4.06 27.29
CA THR A 67 -29.08 -4.96 26.52
C THR A 67 -28.45 -6.34 26.53
N GLU A 68 -29.24 -7.35 26.88
CA GLU A 68 -28.81 -8.74 27.06
C GLU A 68 -28.32 -9.35 25.74
N THR A 69 -27.12 -9.94 25.79
CA THR A 69 -26.42 -10.58 24.67
C THR A 69 -26.85 -12.04 24.53
N VAL A 70 -27.20 -12.43 23.31
CA VAL A 70 -27.32 -13.83 22.85
C VAL A 70 -25.94 -14.51 22.92
N PRO A 71 -25.81 -15.80 23.27
CA PRO A 71 -24.51 -16.41 23.53
C PRO A 71 -23.71 -16.63 22.24
N ALA A 72 -22.51 -16.05 22.17
CA ALA A 72 -21.52 -16.32 21.12
C ALA A 72 -20.83 -17.67 21.35
N ALA A 73 -20.53 -18.37 20.26
CA ALA A 73 -19.82 -19.65 20.27
C ALA A 73 -18.44 -19.53 20.95
N THR A 74 -18.13 -20.56 21.73
CA THR A 74 -17.09 -20.65 22.75
C THR A 74 -15.71 -20.95 22.18
N GLY A 75 -14.80 -19.97 22.27
CA GLY A 75 -13.35 -20.08 22.18
C GLY A 75 -12.72 -18.70 22.30
N ARG A 76 -11.77 -18.50 23.23
CA ARG A 76 -11.01 -17.25 23.34
C ARG A 76 -10.02 -17.20 22.17
N TRP A 77 -9.99 -16.10 21.42
CA TRP A 77 -9.02 -15.91 20.34
C TRP A 77 -7.59 -15.94 20.89
N GLU A 78 -6.72 -16.66 20.21
CA GLU A 78 -5.28 -16.72 20.46
C GLU A 78 -4.57 -16.62 19.09
N VAL A 79 -3.30 -16.21 19.07
CA VAL A 79 -2.59 -15.92 17.81
C VAL A 79 -2.55 -17.13 16.86
N ASP A 80 -2.62 -18.35 17.38
CA ASP A 80 -2.60 -19.59 16.61
C ASP A 80 -3.96 -20.29 16.48
N SER A 81 -5.07 -19.66 16.93
CA SER A 81 -6.42 -20.24 16.85
C SER A 81 -6.84 -20.57 15.41
N TRP A 82 -6.31 -19.85 14.43
CA TRP A 82 -6.51 -20.10 13.00
C TRP A 82 -6.10 -21.50 12.55
N LYS A 83 -5.15 -22.15 13.24
CA LYS A 83 -4.70 -23.52 12.92
C LYS A 83 -5.79 -24.57 13.14
N THR A 84 -6.82 -24.25 13.93
CA THR A 84 -7.99 -25.10 14.14
C THR A 84 -9.03 -24.98 13.02
N LYS A 85 -8.86 -24.00 12.13
CA LYS A 85 -9.77 -23.73 11.02
C LYS A 85 -9.18 -24.23 9.70
N LYS A 86 -10.02 -24.35 8.67
CA LYS A 86 -9.57 -24.69 7.33
C LYS A 86 -8.84 -23.50 6.70
N ALA A 87 -7.55 -23.67 6.42
CA ALA A 87 -6.76 -22.70 5.68
C ALA A 87 -6.71 -23.06 4.19
N LEU A 88 -7.02 -22.10 3.32
CA LEU A 88 -6.85 -22.25 1.87
C LEU A 88 -5.57 -21.56 1.41
N GLN A 89 -5.07 -21.95 0.23
CA GLN A 89 -3.94 -21.29 -0.46
C GLN A 89 -2.56 -21.37 0.23
N LEU A 90 -2.45 -21.97 1.42
CA LEU A 90 -1.16 -22.20 2.07
C LEU A 90 -0.31 -23.23 1.28
N PRO A 91 1.01 -23.04 1.22
CA PRO A 91 1.93 -24.03 0.65
C PRO A 91 2.13 -25.22 1.58
N GLU A 92 2.53 -26.34 1.00
CA GLU A 92 3.03 -27.50 1.74
C GLU A 92 4.56 -27.47 1.72
N TYR A 93 5.16 -27.17 2.88
CA TYR A 93 6.61 -27.20 3.03
C TYR A 93 7.08 -28.64 3.28
N PRO A 94 8.12 -29.12 2.56
CA PRO A 94 8.58 -30.51 2.68
C PRO A 94 9.22 -30.80 4.04
N ASP A 95 9.89 -29.82 4.64
CA ASP A 95 10.53 -29.93 5.95
C ASP A 95 9.81 -29.05 6.99
N LYS A 96 9.06 -29.69 7.88
CA LYS A 96 8.32 -29.03 8.97
C LYS A 96 9.24 -28.52 10.09
N THR A 97 10.40 -29.15 10.29
CA THR A 97 11.37 -28.73 11.31
C THR A 97 12.05 -27.44 10.85
N ALA A 98 12.50 -27.39 9.60
CA ALA A 98 13.06 -26.18 9.00
C ALA A 98 12.04 -25.02 9.01
N LEU A 99 10.77 -25.30 8.71
CA LEU A 99 9.69 -24.31 8.82
C LEU A 99 9.58 -23.76 10.26
N ALA A 100 9.52 -24.65 11.26
CA ALA A 100 9.40 -24.23 12.66
C ALA A 100 10.60 -23.43 13.16
N GLU A 101 11.82 -23.75 12.69
CA GLU A 101 13.03 -23.00 13.00
C GLU A 101 12.98 -21.58 12.44
N VAL A 102 12.65 -21.44 11.14
CA VAL A 102 12.50 -20.15 10.48
C VAL A 102 11.45 -19.28 11.17
N LEU A 103 10.30 -19.84 11.54
CA LEU A 103 9.24 -19.08 12.22
C LEU A 103 9.71 -18.57 13.59
N ARG A 104 10.41 -19.39 14.36
CA ARG A 104 11.01 -18.98 15.65
C ARG A 104 12.05 -17.88 15.47
N THR A 105 12.83 -17.93 14.38
CA THR A 105 13.76 -16.86 14.02
C THR A 105 13.01 -15.55 13.76
N ILE A 106 11.95 -15.56 12.96
CA ILE A 106 11.15 -14.35 12.65
C ILE A 106 10.45 -13.80 13.89
N GLU A 107 9.93 -14.67 14.78
CA GLU A 107 9.34 -14.27 16.05
C GLU A 107 10.31 -13.44 16.92
N SER A 108 11.62 -13.75 16.86
CA SER A 108 12.66 -13.02 17.58
C SER A 108 13.06 -11.67 16.96
N PHE A 109 12.65 -11.40 15.72
CA PHE A 109 13.01 -10.18 15.02
C PHE A 109 12.17 -8.97 15.48
N PRO A 110 12.68 -7.74 15.30
CA PRO A 110 11.88 -6.53 15.48
C PRO A 110 10.59 -6.54 14.63
N PRO A 111 9.52 -5.87 15.06
CA PRO A 111 8.34 -5.68 14.22
C PRO A 111 8.68 -4.77 13.02
N ILE A 112 7.97 -4.93 11.90
CA ILE A 112 8.14 -4.05 10.72
C ILE A 112 7.45 -2.71 10.97
N VAL A 113 6.28 -2.72 11.62
CA VAL A 113 5.50 -1.51 11.95
C VAL A 113 5.21 -1.42 13.45
N PHE A 114 5.03 -0.19 13.94
CA PHE A 114 4.64 0.05 15.34
C PHE A 114 3.11 0.19 15.49
N ALA A 115 2.54 -0.38 16.56
CA ALA A 115 1.09 -0.40 16.81
C ALA A 115 0.44 1.00 16.85
N GLY A 116 1.17 2.02 17.32
CA GLY A 116 0.68 3.40 17.29
C GLY A 116 0.44 3.94 15.87
N GLU A 117 1.27 3.54 14.91
CA GLU A 117 1.12 3.94 13.51
C GLU A 117 -0.09 3.28 12.86
N VAL A 118 -0.40 2.05 13.29
CA VAL A 118 -1.57 1.29 12.86
C VAL A 118 -2.87 1.96 13.33
N ARG A 119 -2.91 2.40 14.59
CA ARG A 119 -4.04 3.18 15.12
C ARG A 119 -4.24 4.50 14.38
N HIS A 120 -3.13 5.19 14.09
CA HIS A 120 -3.16 6.44 13.32
C HIS A 120 -3.71 6.23 11.90
N LEU A 121 -3.36 5.13 11.24
CA LEU A 121 -3.96 4.77 9.95
C LEU A 121 -5.47 4.52 10.07
N GLU A 122 -5.92 3.82 11.11
CA GLU A 122 -7.34 3.55 11.33
C GLU A 122 -8.15 4.85 11.49
N GLU A 123 -7.61 5.85 12.19
CA GLU A 123 -8.22 7.19 12.28
C GLU A 123 -8.35 7.87 10.90
N ARG A 124 -7.31 7.80 10.08
CA ARG A 124 -7.35 8.34 8.71
C ARG A 124 -8.31 7.58 7.80
N LEU A 125 -8.46 6.27 7.99
CA LEU A 125 -9.44 5.47 7.28
C LEU A 125 -10.87 5.74 7.76
N ALA A 126 -11.06 6.13 9.02
CA ALA A 126 -12.35 6.60 9.52
C ALA A 126 -12.78 7.87 8.80
N ASP A 127 -11.86 8.82 8.59
CA ASP A 127 -12.13 10.03 7.78
C ASP A 127 -12.60 9.64 6.37
N ALA A 128 -11.99 8.62 5.75
CA ALA A 128 -12.41 8.13 4.44
C ALA A 128 -13.80 7.45 4.45
N ALA A 129 -14.11 6.66 5.48
CA ALA A 129 -15.43 6.05 5.67
C ALA A 129 -16.54 7.12 5.76
N LEU A 130 -16.24 8.24 6.39
CA LEU A 130 -17.14 9.37 6.58
C LEU A 130 -17.12 10.38 5.41
N GLY A 131 -16.35 10.09 4.35
CA GLY A 131 -16.25 10.94 3.17
C GLY A 131 -15.48 12.25 3.36
N GLN A 132 -14.67 12.33 4.42
CA GLN A 132 -13.80 13.46 4.75
C GLN A 132 -12.37 13.29 4.20
N ALA A 133 -11.99 12.06 3.82
CA ALA A 133 -10.73 11.76 3.15
C ALA A 133 -10.94 10.75 2.00
N PHE A 134 -9.90 10.54 1.19
CA PHE A 134 -9.89 9.57 0.11
C PHE A 134 -8.68 8.66 0.22
N LEU A 135 -8.89 7.35 0.19
CA LEU A 135 -7.83 6.35 0.22
C LEU A 135 -7.24 6.15 -1.18
N LEU A 136 -5.93 6.35 -1.31
CA LEU A 136 -5.12 5.91 -2.43
C LEU A 136 -4.25 4.75 -1.96
N GLN A 137 -4.65 3.53 -2.31
CA GLN A 137 -3.87 2.33 -2.10
C GLN A 137 -3.25 1.86 -3.41
N GLY A 138 -1.94 1.63 -3.47
CA GLY A 138 -1.30 1.20 -4.71
C GLY A 138 0.14 0.71 -4.58
N GLY A 139 0.59 -0.07 -5.55
CA GLY A 139 1.95 -0.62 -5.63
C GLY A 139 1.97 -1.88 -6.48
N ASP A 140 2.95 -2.74 -6.25
CA ASP A 140 3.12 -3.94 -7.05
C ASP A 140 1.98 -4.96 -6.88
N CYS A 141 1.78 -5.80 -7.90
CA CYS A 141 0.91 -6.96 -7.79
C CYS A 141 1.49 -7.96 -6.79
N ALA A 142 2.77 -8.31 -7.01
CA ALA A 142 3.62 -9.04 -6.08
C ALA A 142 5.04 -8.45 -6.15
N GLU A 143 5.61 -8.14 -4.99
CA GLU A 143 7.02 -7.77 -4.87
C GLU A 143 7.91 -8.99 -5.18
N SER A 144 9.08 -8.75 -5.78
CA SER A 144 10.07 -9.79 -6.07
C SER A 144 11.42 -9.48 -5.44
N PHE A 145 12.13 -10.53 -5.03
CA PHE A 145 13.51 -10.48 -4.57
C PHE A 145 14.48 -10.06 -5.67
N LYS A 146 14.15 -10.34 -6.94
CA LYS A 146 14.96 -9.94 -8.11
C LYS A 146 14.84 -8.45 -8.42
N GLU A 147 13.70 -7.85 -8.11
CA GLU A 147 13.42 -6.44 -8.37
C GLU A 147 13.73 -5.54 -7.15
N PHE A 148 14.46 -6.06 -6.16
CA PHE A 148 14.81 -5.35 -4.94
C PHE A 148 15.94 -4.34 -5.18
N ASN A 149 15.56 -3.10 -5.52
CA ASN A 149 16.49 -1.99 -5.57
C ASN A 149 15.83 -0.66 -5.22
N ALA A 150 16.65 0.31 -4.78
CA ALA A 150 16.18 1.60 -4.32
C ALA A 150 15.45 2.42 -5.40
N ASN A 151 15.80 2.24 -6.68
CA ASN A 151 15.16 2.97 -7.77
C ASN A 151 13.70 2.52 -7.96
N ASN A 152 13.44 1.21 -7.97
CA ASN A 152 12.09 0.66 -8.08
C ASN A 152 11.20 1.14 -6.93
N ILE A 153 11.69 1.05 -5.70
CA ILE A 153 10.97 1.53 -4.50
C ILE A 153 10.68 3.03 -4.62
N ARG A 154 11.70 3.82 -4.97
CA ARG A 154 11.60 5.27 -5.15
C ARG A 154 10.58 5.64 -6.23
N ASP A 155 10.59 4.94 -7.36
CA ASP A 155 9.79 5.30 -8.52
C ASP A 155 8.31 4.92 -8.31
N THR A 156 8.02 3.78 -7.68
CA THR A 156 6.65 3.45 -7.24
C THR A 156 6.15 4.43 -6.18
N PHE A 157 6.98 4.78 -5.19
CA PHE A 157 6.65 5.81 -4.21
C PHE A 157 6.40 7.17 -4.87
N ARG A 158 7.22 7.55 -5.86
CA ARG A 158 7.04 8.78 -6.64
C ARG A 158 5.66 8.83 -7.28
N VAL A 159 5.23 7.77 -7.97
CA VAL A 159 3.91 7.77 -8.63
C VAL A 159 2.78 7.86 -7.59
N LEU A 160 2.88 7.20 -6.44
CA LEU A 160 1.91 7.37 -5.34
C LEU A 160 1.83 8.81 -4.83
N LEU A 161 2.96 9.50 -4.70
CA LEU A 161 2.99 10.92 -4.34
C LEU A 161 2.37 11.80 -5.42
N GLN A 162 2.70 11.56 -6.69
CA GLN A 162 2.18 12.30 -7.83
C GLN A 162 0.65 12.17 -7.93
N MET A 163 0.14 10.94 -7.88
CA MET A 163 -1.29 10.67 -7.84
C MET A 163 -1.94 11.30 -6.60
N GLY A 164 -1.32 11.17 -5.43
CA GLY A 164 -1.84 11.75 -4.19
C GLY A 164 -1.95 13.27 -4.25
N ALA A 165 -0.99 13.97 -4.86
CA ALA A 165 -1.06 15.41 -5.08
C ALA A 165 -2.18 15.79 -6.05
N VAL A 166 -2.32 15.06 -7.17
CA VAL A 166 -3.44 15.24 -8.10
C VAL A 166 -4.78 15.07 -7.38
N LEU A 167 -4.98 13.96 -6.68
CA LEU A 167 -6.23 13.70 -5.95
C LEU A 167 -6.51 14.78 -4.89
N MET A 168 -5.49 15.20 -4.15
CA MET A 168 -5.62 16.19 -3.08
C MET A 168 -6.03 17.57 -3.61
N PHE A 169 -5.31 18.13 -4.58
CA PHE A 169 -5.62 19.49 -5.07
C PHE A 169 -6.83 19.50 -6.00
N GLY A 170 -7.07 18.45 -6.78
CA GLY A 170 -8.17 18.40 -7.73
C GLY A 170 -9.47 18.01 -7.08
N GLY A 171 -9.43 16.99 -6.22
CA GLY A 171 -10.57 16.58 -5.41
C GLY A 171 -10.85 17.54 -4.25
N GLN A 172 -9.87 18.36 -3.86
CA GLN A 172 -9.91 19.26 -2.70
C GLN A 172 -10.29 18.53 -1.41
N MET A 173 -9.59 17.42 -1.16
CA MET A 173 -9.78 16.60 0.03
C MET A 173 -8.48 15.91 0.46
N PRO A 174 -8.30 15.61 1.76
CA PRO A 174 -7.19 14.80 2.24
C PRO A 174 -7.09 13.44 1.53
N VAL A 175 -5.87 12.98 1.31
CA VAL A 175 -5.59 11.68 0.68
C VAL A 175 -4.75 10.82 1.62
N VAL A 176 -5.28 9.65 1.98
CA VAL A 176 -4.60 8.62 2.78
C VAL A 176 -3.81 7.73 1.82
N ARG A 177 -2.49 7.65 1.97
CA ARG A 177 -1.59 6.95 1.01
C ARG A 177 -1.09 5.63 1.61
N VAL A 178 -1.52 4.52 1.02
CA VAL A 178 -1.15 3.18 1.49
C VAL A 178 -0.44 2.41 0.37
N GLY A 179 0.82 2.07 0.56
CA GLY A 179 1.61 1.28 -0.38
C GLY A 179 1.24 -0.20 -0.33
N ARG A 180 1.13 -0.86 -1.49
CA ARG A 180 1.30 -2.31 -1.62
C ARG A 180 2.80 -2.62 -1.72
N MET A 181 3.49 -2.41 -0.60
CA MET A 181 4.95 -2.39 -0.53
C MET A 181 5.39 -2.91 0.84
N ALA A 182 6.61 -3.44 0.91
CA ALA A 182 7.22 -3.98 2.12
C ALA A 182 6.46 -5.17 2.74
N GLY A 183 5.93 -6.08 1.91
CA GLY A 183 5.30 -7.31 2.40
C GLY A 183 4.46 -8.07 1.38
N GLN A 184 4.19 -7.48 0.20
CA GLN A 184 3.28 -8.03 -0.80
C GLN A 184 3.96 -9.12 -1.66
N PHE A 185 4.50 -10.16 -1.03
CA PHE A 185 5.20 -11.24 -1.73
C PHE A 185 4.29 -12.40 -2.12
N ALA A 186 3.41 -12.83 -1.20
CA ALA A 186 2.58 -14.01 -1.41
C ALA A 186 1.44 -13.75 -2.40
N LYS A 187 1.11 -14.76 -3.21
CA LYS A 187 0.03 -14.70 -4.20
C LYS A 187 -0.88 -15.93 -4.13
N PRO A 188 -2.21 -15.75 -4.07
CA PRO A 188 -3.13 -16.87 -4.20
C PRO A 188 -3.21 -17.33 -5.67
N ARG A 189 -3.42 -18.62 -5.89
CA ARG A 189 -3.45 -19.23 -7.23
C ARG A 189 -4.79 -19.90 -7.48
N SER A 190 -5.32 -19.74 -8.71
CA SER A 190 -6.53 -20.44 -9.15
C SER A 190 -6.31 -21.95 -9.20
N GLU A 191 -5.10 -22.39 -9.60
CA GLU A 191 -4.71 -23.79 -9.69
C GLU A 191 -3.45 -24.04 -8.86
N ALA A 192 -3.38 -25.20 -8.22
CA ALA A 192 -2.22 -25.58 -7.41
C ALA A 192 -1.00 -25.93 -8.26
N MET A 193 -1.22 -26.43 -9.48
CA MET A 193 -0.18 -26.80 -10.44
C MET A 193 -0.23 -25.85 -11.64
N GLU A 194 0.89 -25.69 -12.31
CA GLU A 194 1.06 -24.96 -13.55
C GLU A 194 1.65 -25.92 -14.58
N GLU A 195 1.05 -25.95 -15.78
CA GLU A 195 1.48 -26.81 -16.87
C GLU A 195 2.00 -25.97 -18.04
N ARG A 196 3.19 -26.30 -18.53
CA ARG A 196 3.80 -25.70 -19.73
C ARG A 196 4.48 -26.80 -20.54
N ASP A 197 4.19 -26.84 -21.84
CA ASP A 197 4.79 -27.80 -22.78
C ASP A 197 4.74 -29.26 -22.29
N GLY A 198 3.61 -29.66 -21.66
CA GLY A 198 3.39 -31.00 -21.12
C GLY A 198 4.05 -31.31 -19.77
N VAL A 199 4.81 -30.38 -19.20
CA VAL A 199 5.42 -30.51 -17.87
C VAL A 199 4.55 -29.82 -16.83
N LYS A 200 4.23 -30.51 -15.74
CA LYS A 200 3.36 -30.02 -14.66
C LYS A 200 4.13 -29.84 -13.35
N LEU A 201 4.22 -28.59 -12.86
CA LEU A 201 4.95 -28.22 -11.65
C LEU A 201 4.04 -27.46 -10.67
N PRO A 202 4.38 -27.36 -9.37
CA PRO A 202 3.67 -26.48 -8.45
C PRO A 202 3.62 -25.05 -8.99
N SER A 203 2.47 -24.40 -8.84
CA SER A 203 2.31 -23.00 -9.21
C SER A 203 3.24 -22.10 -8.38
N TYR A 204 3.80 -21.07 -9.00
CA TYR A 204 4.50 -20.00 -8.30
C TYR A 204 3.52 -19.27 -7.37
N ARG A 205 3.84 -19.17 -6.08
CA ARG A 205 2.97 -18.61 -5.03
C ARG A 205 3.52 -17.32 -4.43
N GLY A 206 4.51 -16.71 -5.08
CA GLY A 206 5.20 -15.53 -4.57
C GLY A 206 6.56 -15.86 -3.98
N ASP A 207 7.44 -14.86 -3.96
CA ASP A 207 8.86 -15.05 -3.63
C ASP A 207 9.09 -15.49 -2.19
N ASN A 208 8.16 -15.19 -1.27
CA ASN A 208 8.21 -15.66 0.12
C ASN A 208 7.77 -17.13 0.29
N VAL A 209 7.37 -17.81 -0.80
CA VAL A 209 7.01 -19.24 -0.82
C VAL A 209 7.98 -20.03 -1.70
N ASN A 210 8.05 -19.73 -2.99
CA ASN A 210 8.87 -20.47 -3.97
C ASN A 210 9.37 -19.53 -5.09
N GLY A 211 10.20 -20.04 -6.00
CA GLY A 211 10.77 -19.29 -7.12
C GLY A 211 9.85 -19.22 -8.34
N ASP A 212 9.99 -18.16 -9.12
CA ASP A 212 9.25 -17.89 -10.35
C ASP A 212 9.63 -18.82 -11.52
N ALA A 213 10.92 -19.20 -11.58
CA ALA A 213 11.47 -20.07 -12.62
C ALA A 213 10.68 -21.38 -12.74
N PHE A 214 10.40 -21.80 -13.97
CA PHE A 214 9.60 -22.99 -14.26
C PHE A 214 10.48 -24.26 -14.28
N ASP A 215 11.02 -24.60 -13.11
CA ASP A 215 11.80 -25.82 -12.89
C ASP A 215 11.44 -26.45 -11.54
N ALA A 216 11.65 -27.76 -11.42
CA ALA A 216 11.22 -28.52 -10.25
C ALA A 216 11.86 -28.01 -8.95
N LYS A 217 13.13 -27.57 -8.99
CA LYS A 217 13.84 -27.09 -7.81
C LYS A 217 13.29 -25.75 -7.33
N SER A 218 13.09 -24.81 -8.24
CA SER A 218 12.57 -23.48 -7.94
C SER A 218 11.14 -23.52 -7.42
N ARG A 219 10.32 -24.48 -7.84
CA ARG A 219 8.90 -24.57 -7.46
C ARG A 219 8.63 -25.23 -6.10
N ILE A 220 9.63 -25.84 -5.47
CA ILE A 220 9.51 -26.39 -4.11
C ILE A 220 9.40 -25.22 -3.11
N PRO A 221 8.38 -25.21 -2.23
CA PRO A 221 8.30 -24.22 -1.15
C PRO A 221 9.51 -24.30 -0.21
N ASP A 222 10.15 -23.15 0.03
CA ASP A 222 11.34 -23.01 0.86
C ASP A 222 11.06 -22.03 2.01
N PRO A 223 11.08 -22.46 3.29
CA PRO A 223 10.76 -21.58 4.40
C PRO A 223 11.78 -20.45 4.55
N GLN A 224 13.05 -20.61 4.16
CA GLN A 224 14.07 -19.56 4.28
C GLN A 224 13.70 -18.27 3.54
N ARG A 225 12.88 -18.39 2.50
CA ARG A 225 12.32 -17.25 1.76
C ARG A 225 11.50 -16.31 2.63
N MET A 226 10.92 -16.76 3.74
CA MET A 226 10.23 -15.89 4.69
C MET A 226 11.19 -14.95 5.43
N ILE A 227 12.41 -15.39 5.75
CA ILE A 227 13.44 -14.51 6.31
C ILE A 227 13.88 -13.48 5.27
N SER A 228 14.10 -13.90 4.02
CA SER A 228 14.41 -12.98 2.92
C SER A 228 13.31 -11.93 2.72
N ALA A 229 12.04 -12.35 2.76
CA ALA A 229 10.89 -11.46 2.68
C ALA A 229 10.88 -10.44 3.83
N TYR A 230 11.07 -10.89 5.07
CA TYR A 230 11.21 -9.99 6.23
C TYR A 230 12.33 -8.96 6.04
N SER A 231 13.53 -9.39 5.66
CA SER A 231 14.67 -8.50 5.46
C SER A 231 14.41 -7.46 4.37
N GLN A 232 13.81 -7.89 3.25
CA GLN A 232 13.45 -6.99 2.16
C GLN A 232 12.34 -6.01 2.57
N SER A 233 11.32 -6.47 3.32
CA SER A 233 10.27 -5.61 3.85
C SER A 233 10.82 -4.53 4.78
N ALA A 234 11.65 -4.92 5.75
CA ALA A 234 12.25 -4.01 6.70
C ALA A 234 13.12 -2.95 6.00
N ALA A 235 13.96 -3.36 5.05
CA ALA A 235 14.80 -2.45 4.27
C ALA A 235 13.97 -1.51 3.37
N THR A 236 12.92 -2.03 2.74
CA THR A 236 12.00 -1.25 1.89
C THR A 236 11.27 -0.19 2.70
N LEU A 237 10.68 -0.57 3.84
CA LEU A 237 9.98 0.38 4.71
C LEU A 237 10.93 1.41 5.31
N ASN A 238 12.14 1.04 5.70
CA ASN A 238 13.15 1.99 6.17
C ASN A 238 13.46 3.08 5.11
N LEU A 239 13.60 2.67 3.85
CA LEU A 239 13.82 3.60 2.75
C LEU A 239 12.58 4.49 2.50
N LEU A 240 11.37 3.91 2.54
CA LEU A 240 10.12 4.65 2.39
C LEU A 240 9.94 5.70 3.49
N ARG A 241 10.24 5.37 4.74
CA ARG A 241 10.25 6.32 5.88
C ARG A 241 11.21 7.48 5.63
N SER A 242 12.40 7.16 5.10
CA SER A 242 13.41 8.17 4.74
C SER A 242 12.92 9.08 3.62
N PHE A 243 12.23 8.57 2.60
CA PHE A 243 11.65 9.41 1.54
C PHE A 243 10.46 10.25 2.02
N ALA A 244 9.62 9.70 2.90
CA ALA A 244 8.42 10.35 3.42
C ALA A 244 8.75 11.54 4.33
N THR A 245 9.88 11.50 5.04
CA THR A 245 10.28 12.53 6.02
C THR A 245 11.52 13.34 5.62
N GLY A 246 12.41 12.79 4.78
CA GLY A 246 13.69 13.38 4.39
C GLY A 246 13.62 14.37 3.21
N GLY A 247 12.46 14.98 2.94
CA GLY A 247 12.30 16.02 1.91
C GLY A 247 12.16 15.50 0.46
N TYR A 248 12.17 14.18 0.23
CA TYR A 248 11.80 13.64 -1.09
C TYR A 248 10.31 13.85 -1.38
N ALA A 249 9.45 13.71 -0.36
CA ALA A 249 8.03 13.96 -0.42
C ALA A 249 7.63 15.45 -0.43
N ALA A 250 8.60 16.37 -0.49
CA ALA A 250 8.31 17.81 -0.49
C ALA A 250 7.44 18.20 -1.69
N MET A 251 6.34 18.93 -1.44
CA MET A 251 5.30 19.19 -2.43
C MET A 251 5.82 19.86 -3.71
N GLN A 252 6.78 20.78 -3.60
CA GLN A 252 7.42 21.43 -4.76
C GLN A 252 8.06 20.44 -5.74
N ARG A 253 8.66 19.35 -5.22
CA ARG A 253 9.27 18.30 -6.05
C ARG A 253 8.20 17.51 -6.78
N VAL A 254 7.08 17.21 -6.10
CA VAL A 254 5.97 16.46 -6.68
C VAL A 254 5.32 17.24 -7.83
N THR A 255 5.07 18.54 -7.65
CA THR A 255 4.56 19.40 -8.72
C THR A 255 5.52 19.46 -9.91
N ARG A 256 6.84 19.51 -9.66
CA ARG A 256 7.85 19.49 -10.73
C ARG A 256 7.83 18.18 -11.53
N TRP A 257 7.75 17.02 -10.87
CA TRP A 257 7.66 15.75 -11.59
C TRP A 257 6.39 15.62 -12.44
N ASN A 258 5.30 16.26 -12.01
CA ASN A 258 4.07 16.30 -12.80
C ASN A 258 4.18 17.24 -14.01
N LEU A 259 4.99 18.31 -13.92
CA LEU A 259 5.26 19.18 -15.07
C LEU A 259 6.01 18.43 -16.18
N ASP A 260 7.07 17.70 -15.83
CA ASP A 260 7.84 16.88 -16.77
C ASP A 260 6.96 15.83 -17.48
N PHE A 261 5.89 15.38 -16.82
CA PHE A 261 4.92 14.45 -17.39
C PHE A 261 3.99 15.12 -18.42
N THR A 262 3.62 16.38 -18.19
CA THR A 262 2.66 17.12 -19.04
C THR A 262 3.27 17.72 -20.29
N GLU A 263 4.58 18.01 -20.30
CA GLU A 263 5.29 18.61 -21.45
C GLU A 263 5.28 17.74 -22.72
N HIS A 264 4.86 16.47 -22.62
CA HIS A 264 4.78 15.53 -23.74
C HIS A 264 3.33 15.14 -24.14
N ASN A 265 2.30 15.86 -23.69
CA ASN A 265 0.91 15.49 -23.96
C ASN A 265 -0.02 16.72 -24.15
N GLU A 266 -0.58 16.93 -25.35
CA GLU A 266 -1.44 18.09 -25.68
C GLU A 266 -2.67 18.24 -24.75
N GLN A 267 -3.21 17.12 -24.24
CA GLN A 267 -4.33 17.12 -23.29
C GLN A 267 -3.91 17.44 -21.84
N GLY A 268 -2.63 17.29 -21.51
CA GLY A 268 -2.07 17.64 -20.19
C GLY A 268 -2.05 19.15 -19.95
N ASP A 269 -1.81 19.92 -21.01
CA ASP A 269 -1.54 21.36 -20.94
C ASP A 269 -2.75 22.18 -20.44
N ARG A 270 -3.97 21.89 -20.94
CA ARG A 270 -5.20 22.54 -20.47
C ARG A 270 -5.60 22.14 -19.05
N ARG A 271 -5.42 20.87 -18.69
CA ARG A 271 -5.79 20.36 -17.36
C ARG A 271 -4.85 20.87 -16.27
N TRP A 272 -3.60 21.17 -16.59
CA TRP A 272 -2.55 21.51 -15.63
C TRP A 272 -2.31 23.02 -15.41
N GLY A 273 -2.59 23.87 -16.41
CA GLY A 273 -2.43 25.33 -16.28
C GLY A 273 -3.17 25.96 -15.09
N SER A 274 -4.34 25.41 -14.73
CA SER A 274 -5.09 25.84 -13.54
C SER A 274 -4.50 25.34 -12.21
N TRP A 275 -3.69 24.28 -12.21
CA TRP A 275 -3.16 23.64 -11.00
C TRP A 275 -1.84 24.22 -10.55
N ARG A 276 -0.99 24.60 -11.51
CA ARG A 276 0.28 25.28 -11.22
C ARG A 276 0.07 26.51 -10.34
N ARG A 277 -1.03 27.23 -10.57
CA ARG A 277 -1.44 28.41 -9.78
C ARG A 277 -1.90 28.06 -8.36
N LEU A 278 -2.50 26.88 -8.14
CA LEU A 278 -2.99 26.45 -6.82
C LEU A 278 -1.87 25.93 -5.89
N THR A 279 -0.79 25.40 -6.45
CA THR A 279 0.29 24.78 -5.65
C THR A 279 1.36 25.76 -5.18
N MET A 280 1.44 26.96 -5.76
CA MET A 280 2.48 27.96 -5.43
C MET A 280 2.18 28.74 -4.13
N ASP A 281 0.91 28.79 -3.71
CA ASP A 281 0.44 29.63 -2.59
C ASP A 281 0.27 28.87 -1.26
N HIS A 282 0.61 27.57 -1.19
CA HIS A 282 0.44 26.75 0.02
C HIS A 282 1.76 26.55 0.80
N PRO A 283 1.69 26.47 2.15
CA PRO A 283 2.87 26.26 2.98
C PRO A 283 3.59 24.97 2.61
N MET A 284 4.92 25.00 2.76
CA MET A 284 5.83 23.91 2.41
C MET A 284 5.52 22.65 3.23
N MET A 285 4.71 21.74 2.68
CA MET A 285 4.66 20.36 3.17
C MET A 285 5.97 19.68 2.80
N THR A 286 6.83 19.47 3.80
CA THR A 286 8.14 18.82 3.67
C THR A 286 8.08 17.32 3.95
N THR A 287 7.03 16.86 4.65
CA THR A 287 6.79 15.48 5.01
C THR A 287 5.43 14.99 4.51
N THR A 288 5.26 13.68 4.43
CA THR A 288 3.99 13.06 4.12
C THR A 288 3.80 11.79 4.94
N GLU A 289 2.56 11.48 5.30
CA GLU A 289 2.23 10.21 5.93
C GLU A 289 2.12 9.12 4.85
N PHE A 290 2.74 7.96 5.13
CA PHE A 290 2.73 6.82 4.23
C PHE A 290 2.69 5.53 5.03
N TRP A 291 1.77 4.64 4.65
CA TRP A 291 1.61 3.34 5.29
C TRP A 291 1.83 2.21 4.29
N THR A 292 1.96 0.99 4.79
CA THR A 292 2.21 -0.22 4.00
C THR A 292 1.09 -1.23 4.19
N SER A 293 0.90 -2.07 3.18
CA SER A 293 -0.13 -3.08 3.16
C SER A 293 0.22 -4.27 2.30
N HIS A 294 -0.31 -5.43 2.67
CA HIS A 294 -0.30 -6.65 1.86
C HIS A 294 -1.50 -7.55 2.15
N GLU A 295 -1.70 -8.55 1.29
CA GLU A 295 -2.67 -9.60 1.51
C GLU A 295 -2.21 -10.47 2.67
N CYS A 296 -3.01 -10.56 3.73
CA CYS A 296 -2.79 -11.54 4.78
C CYS A 296 -3.07 -12.92 4.19
N LEU A 297 -2.02 -13.61 3.75
CA LEU A 297 -2.13 -14.86 3.00
C LEU A 297 -1.33 -15.99 3.62
N LEU A 298 -0.03 -15.77 3.87
CA LEU A 298 0.87 -16.78 4.42
C LEU A 298 0.80 -16.76 5.95
N LEU A 299 -0.29 -17.32 6.52
CA LEU A 299 -0.60 -17.22 7.95
C LEU A 299 0.55 -17.58 8.92
N PRO A 300 1.44 -18.56 8.66
CA PRO A 300 2.61 -18.76 9.52
C PRO A 300 3.51 -17.52 9.63
N TYR A 301 3.72 -16.80 8.52
CA TYR A 301 4.51 -15.57 8.47
C TYR A 301 3.84 -14.43 9.25
N GLU A 302 2.54 -14.24 9.04
CA GLU A 302 1.73 -13.21 9.72
C GLU A 302 1.67 -13.47 11.24
N GLN A 303 1.48 -14.74 11.65
CA GLN A 303 1.54 -15.15 13.05
C GLN A 303 2.90 -14.81 13.68
N ALA A 304 4.01 -15.12 13.01
CA ALA A 304 5.35 -14.87 13.54
C ALA A 304 5.65 -13.36 13.75
N LEU A 305 4.98 -12.49 12.98
CA LEU A 305 5.11 -11.04 13.09
C LEU A 305 4.01 -10.38 13.93
N THR A 306 3.09 -11.17 14.50
CA THR A 306 2.04 -10.65 15.38
C THR A 306 2.57 -10.40 16.79
N ARG A 307 2.35 -9.18 17.30
CA ARG A 307 2.86 -8.73 18.60
C ARG A 307 1.73 -8.17 19.45
N ARG A 308 1.85 -8.36 20.76
CA ARG A 308 0.98 -7.71 21.73
C ARG A 308 1.51 -6.31 22.02
N ASP A 309 0.70 -5.30 21.77
CA ASP A 309 1.02 -3.91 22.10
C ASP A 309 1.05 -3.72 23.61
N SER A 310 2.15 -3.17 24.14
CA SER A 310 2.33 -2.96 25.58
C SER A 310 1.41 -1.89 26.14
N THR A 311 0.90 -0.97 25.30
CA THR A 311 0.05 0.13 25.74
C THR A 311 -1.43 -0.25 25.81
N SER A 312 -1.97 -0.90 24.78
CA SER A 312 -3.39 -1.30 24.72
C SER A 312 -3.65 -2.75 25.16
N GLY A 313 -2.65 -3.61 25.14
CA GLY A 313 -2.80 -5.04 25.39
C GLY A 313 -3.40 -5.83 24.22
N PHE A 314 -3.77 -5.18 23.11
CA PHE A 314 -4.27 -5.84 21.89
C PHE A 314 -3.14 -6.43 21.05
N TYR A 315 -3.47 -7.43 20.23
CA TYR A 315 -2.56 -7.99 19.25
C TYR A 315 -2.63 -7.19 17.95
N TYR A 316 -1.48 -6.92 17.37
CA TYR A 316 -1.32 -6.31 16.06
C TYR A 316 -0.46 -7.23 15.23
N ASP A 317 -0.87 -7.51 14.00
CA ASP A 317 0.04 -8.06 13.02
C ASP A 317 1.00 -6.94 12.60
N CYS A 318 2.24 -7.01 13.08
CA CYS A 318 3.23 -5.99 12.85
C CYS A 318 4.02 -6.21 11.55
N SER A 319 3.52 -7.06 10.65
CA SER A 319 4.07 -7.21 9.29
C SER A 319 3.75 -5.99 8.41
N ALA A 320 2.59 -5.35 8.60
CA ALA A 320 2.19 -4.14 7.88
C ALA A 320 1.14 -3.32 8.64
N HIS A 321 0.90 -2.09 8.17
CA HIS A 321 -0.08 -1.20 8.80
C HIS A 321 -1.52 -1.60 8.50
N PHE A 322 -1.78 -2.05 7.27
CA PHE A 322 -3.10 -2.45 6.79
C PHE A 322 -3.01 -3.81 6.11
N LEU A 323 -3.93 -4.70 6.41
CA LEU A 323 -3.96 -6.05 5.83
C LEU A 323 -5.29 -6.27 5.13
N TRP A 324 -5.34 -7.09 4.09
CA TRP A 324 -6.63 -7.52 3.55
C TRP A 324 -6.74 -9.03 3.43
N VAL A 325 -7.97 -9.51 3.52
CA VAL A 325 -8.34 -10.88 3.14
C VAL A 325 -8.72 -10.92 1.66
N GLY A 326 -8.12 -11.86 0.94
CA GLY A 326 -8.33 -12.05 -0.49
C GLY A 326 -9.67 -12.71 -0.82
N GLU A 327 -10.09 -12.58 -2.08
CA GLU A 327 -11.34 -13.18 -2.58
C GLU A 327 -11.38 -14.71 -2.40
N ARG A 328 -10.21 -15.36 -2.42
CA ARG A 328 -10.07 -16.82 -2.31
C ARG A 328 -9.89 -17.32 -0.87
N THR A 329 -9.74 -16.43 0.10
CA THR A 329 -9.41 -16.75 1.50
C THR A 329 -10.40 -16.16 2.51
N ARG A 330 -11.46 -15.49 2.06
CA ARG A 330 -12.47 -14.83 2.91
C ARG A 330 -13.65 -15.73 3.35
N GLN A 331 -13.41 -17.02 3.54
CA GLN A 331 -14.46 -17.93 4.03
C GLN A 331 -14.83 -17.57 5.47
N LEU A 332 -16.13 -17.48 5.79
CA LEU A 332 -16.61 -17.03 7.10
C LEU A 332 -16.05 -17.84 8.26
N ASP A 333 -15.87 -19.15 8.07
CA ASP A 333 -15.33 -20.13 9.01
C ASP A 333 -13.86 -20.49 8.72
N GLY A 334 -13.21 -19.75 7.82
CA GLY A 334 -11.85 -20.00 7.35
C GLY A 334 -10.77 -19.44 8.26
N ALA A 335 -9.57 -19.99 8.14
CA ALA A 335 -8.42 -19.62 8.96
C ALA A 335 -8.01 -18.14 8.84
N HIS A 336 -8.09 -17.55 7.65
CA HIS A 336 -7.72 -16.14 7.46
C HIS A 336 -8.68 -15.18 8.18
N VAL A 337 -9.98 -15.48 8.16
CA VAL A 337 -10.99 -14.68 8.88
C VAL A 337 -10.83 -14.83 10.39
N GLU A 338 -10.55 -16.04 10.88
CA GLU A 338 -10.23 -16.30 12.29
C GLU A 338 -8.99 -15.52 12.75
N PHE A 339 -7.89 -15.58 11.99
CA PHE A 339 -6.66 -14.85 12.31
C PHE A 339 -6.91 -13.34 12.36
N LEU A 340 -7.53 -12.79 11.32
CA LEU A 340 -7.80 -11.35 11.21
C LEU A 340 -8.83 -10.86 12.23
N GLY A 341 -9.70 -11.73 12.73
CA GLY A 341 -10.71 -11.40 13.74
C GLY A 341 -10.12 -10.92 15.07
N GLY A 342 -8.88 -11.32 15.42
CA GLY A 342 -8.25 -10.91 16.68
C GLY A 342 -7.08 -9.94 16.59
N VAL A 343 -6.60 -9.60 15.39
CA VAL A 343 -5.61 -8.52 15.23
C VAL A 343 -6.31 -7.17 15.16
N ALA A 344 -5.70 -6.12 15.72
CA ALA A 344 -6.27 -4.78 15.84
C ALA A 344 -5.98 -3.85 14.65
N ASN A 345 -5.31 -4.33 13.59
CA ASN A 345 -5.04 -3.57 12.37
C ASN A 345 -6.33 -3.17 11.63
N PRO A 346 -6.38 -2.03 10.92
CA PRO A 346 -7.44 -1.81 9.94
C PRO A 346 -7.34 -2.86 8.82
N LEU A 347 -8.49 -3.35 8.38
CA LEU A 347 -8.62 -4.52 7.52
C LEU A 347 -9.33 -4.20 6.21
N GLY A 348 -8.86 -4.81 5.13
CA GLY A 348 -9.52 -4.87 3.84
C GLY A 348 -10.24 -6.19 3.61
N ILE A 349 -11.37 -6.15 2.90
CA ILE A 349 -12.07 -7.34 2.41
C ILE A 349 -12.19 -7.22 0.90
N LYS A 350 -11.58 -8.13 0.14
CA LYS A 350 -11.79 -8.21 -1.32
C LYS A 350 -13.18 -8.74 -1.61
N VAL A 351 -13.91 -8.07 -2.50
CA VAL A 351 -15.31 -8.38 -2.81
C VAL A 351 -15.53 -8.40 -4.32
N SER A 352 -15.84 -9.58 -4.87
CA SER A 352 -16.26 -9.74 -6.27
C SER A 352 -17.76 -9.56 -6.49
N ASP A 353 -18.16 -9.66 -7.77
CA ASP A 353 -19.55 -9.73 -8.23
C ASP A 353 -20.32 -10.95 -7.69
N LYS A 354 -19.61 -11.94 -7.13
CA LYS A 354 -20.17 -13.17 -6.54
C LYS A 354 -20.47 -13.02 -5.05
N MET A 355 -20.16 -11.89 -4.43
CA MET A 355 -20.41 -11.70 -3.00
C MET A 355 -21.90 -11.69 -2.70
N ASN A 356 -22.32 -12.52 -1.73
CA ASN A 356 -23.65 -12.46 -1.17
C ASN A 356 -23.72 -11.30 -0.14
N PRO A 357 -24.72 -10.40 -0.23
CA PRO A 357 -24.86 -9.30 0.72
C PRO A 357 -24.97 -9.74 2.19
N LYS A 358 -25.63 -10.87 2.47
CA LYS A 358 -25.75 -11.41 3.84
C LYS A 358 -24.41 -11.90 4.38
N ASP A 359 -23.61 -12.54 3.54
CA ASP A 359 -22.29 -13.04 3.94
C ASP A 359 -21.32 -11.87 4.16
N LEU A 360 -21.42 -10.80 3.36
CA LEU A 360 -20.64 -9.58 3.59
C LEU A 360 -20.95 -8.96 4.95
N VAL A 361 -22.24 -8.83 5.32
CA VAL A 361 -22.66 -8.30 6.62
C VAL A 361 -22.07 -9.15 7.76
N LYS A 362 -22.20 -10.49 7.69
CA LYS A 362 -21.61 -11.41 8.68
C LYS A 362 -20.10 -11.29 8.79
N LEU A 363 -19.42 -11.15 7.65
CA LEU A 363 -17.97 -10.99 7.64
C LEU A 363 -17.54 -9.69 8.33
N ILE A 364 -18.30 -8.61 8.15
CA ILE A 364 -18.08 -7.34 8.86
C ILE A 364 -18.38 -7.49 10.36
N GLU A 365 -19.42 -8.24 10.76
CA GLU A 365 -19.70 -8.51 12.18
C GLU A 365 -18.54 -9.22 12.86
N ILE A 366 -17.94 -10.22 12.19
CA ILE A 366 -16.78 -10.96 12.71
C ILE A 366 -15.55 -10.05 12.82
N LEU A 367 -15.26 -9.25 11.78
CA LEU A 367 -14.01 -8.48 11.69
C LEU A 367 -14.09 -7.09 12.33
N ASN A 368 -15.29 -6.59 12.62
CA ASN A 368 -15.57 -5.29 13.24
C ASN A 368 -16.75 -5.36 14.22
N PRO A 369 -16.64 -6.17 15.29
CA PRO A 369 -17.74 -6.38 16.23
C PRO A 369 -18.16 -5.11 16.98
N HIS A 370 -17.27 -4.12 17.07
CA HIS A 370 -17.53 -2.83 17.72
C HIS A 370 -17.98 -1.74 16.74
N ASN A 371 -18.18 -2.08 15.46
CA ASN A 371 -18.58 -1.16 14.40
C ASN A 371 -17.73 0.13 14.34
N LYS A 372 -16.42 -0.01 14.57
CA LYS A 372 -15.49 1.11 14.62
C LYS A 372 -15.28 1.67 13.20
N PRO A 373 -15.48 2.97 12.95
CA PRO A 373 -15.11 3.59 11.69
C PRO A 373 -13.62 3.39 11.38
N GLY A 374 -13.27 3.17 10.11
CA GLY A 374 -11.89 2.95 9.66
C GLY A 374 -11.36 1.53 9.85
N ARG A 375 -12.02 0.70 10.66
CA ARG A 375 -11.63 -0.70 10.87
C ARG A 375 -11.80 -1.56 9.61
N ILE A 376 -12.89 -1.38 8.86
CA ILE A 376 -13.16 -2.19 7.66
C ILE A 376 -13.16 -1.34 6.40
N THR A 377 -12.44 -1.82 5.40
CA THR A 377 -12.45 -1.34 4.03
C THR A 377 -12.97 -2.43 3.10
N ILE A 378 -14.05 -2.16 2.38
CA ILE A 378 -14.63 -3.08 1.39
C ILE A 378 -14.02 -2.75 0.03
N ILE A 379 -13.22 -3.67 -0.52
CA ILE A 379 -12.44 -3.49 -1.74
C ILE A 379 -13.13 -4.23 -2.89
N THR A 380 -13.92 -3.50 -3.67
CA THR A 380 -14.79 -4.03 -4.72
C THR A 380 -14.07 -4.23 -6.05
N ARG A 381 -14.21 -5.42 -6.66
CA ARG A 381 -13.59 -5.79 -7.95
C ARG A 381 -14.54 -6.60 -8.83
N MET A 382 -15.33 -5.94 -9.66
CA MET A 382 -16.50 -6.54 -10.32
C MET A 382 -16.48 -6.41 -11.85
N GLY A 383 -15.72 -5.46 -12.40
CA GLY A 383 -15.93 -4.97 -13.76
C GLY A 383 -17.09 -3.97 -13.81
N ALA A 384 -17.07 -3.06 -14.79
CA ALA A 384 -17.95 -1.89 -14.81
C ALA A 384 -19.46 -2.22 -14.88
N GLU A 385 -19.84 -3.27 -15.61
CA GLU A 385 -21.24 -3.68 -15.77
C GLU A 385 -21.77 -4.29 -14.47
N ASN A 386 -21.06 -5.29 -13.94
CA ASN A 386 -21.43 -5.92 -12.67
C ASN A 386 -21.39 -4.92 -11.52
N MET A 387 -20.48 -3.95 -11.51
CA MET A 387 -20.45 -2.88 -10.51
C MET A 387 -21.80 -2.16 -10.42
N ARG A 388 -22.38 -1.79 -11.57
CA ARG A 388 -23.69 -1.09 -11.61
C ARG A 388 -24.84 -1.95 -11.11
N VAL A 389 -24.75 -3.26 -11.26
CA VAL A 389 -25.81 -4.20 -10.89
C VAL A 389 -25.67 -4.68 -9.43
N LYS A 390 -24.46 -5.04 -9.00
CA LYS A 390 -24.22 -5.78 -7.75
C LYS A 390 -23.88 -4.87 -6.57
N LEU A 391 -23.10 -3.82 -6.79
CA LEU A 391 -22.68 -2.93 -5.70
C LEU A 391 -23.85 -2.26 -4.95
N PRO A 392 -24.95 -1.81 -5.61
CA PRO A 392 -26.09 -1.24 -4.90
C PRO A 392 -26.65 -2.16 -3.80
N HIS A 393 -26.76 -3.46 -4.08
CA HIS A 393 -27.28 -4.43 -3.13
C HIS A 393 -26.36 -4.60 -1.90
N LEU A 394 -25.04 -4.56 -2.10
CA LEU A 394 -24.06 -4.64 -1.02
C LEU A 394 -24.10 -3.38 -0.15
N ILE A 395 -24.13 -2.20 -0.77
CA ILE A 395 -24.21 -0.92 -0.05
C ILE A 395 -25.46 -0.88 0.83
N ARG A 396 -26.62 -1.29 0.28
CA ARG A 396 -27.89 -1.32 1.01
C ARG A 396 -27.85 -2.31 2.17
N ALA A 397 -27.30 -3.51 1.97
CA ALA A 397 -27.20 -4.51 3.04
C ALA A 397 -26.33 -4.04 4.21
N VAL A 398 -25.14 -3.51 3.94
CA VAL A 398 -24.23 -2.96 4.96
C VAL A 398 -24.89 -1.80 5.70
N ARG A 399 -25.56 -0.89 4.97
CA ARG A 399 -26.30 0.23 5.55
C ARG A 399 -27.46 -0.23 6.44
N SER A 400 -28.27 -1.19 5.98
CA SER A 400 -29.39 -1.76 6.73
C SER A 400 -28.93 -2.48 8.00
N ALA A 401 -27.72 -3.04 8.01
CA ALA A 401 -27.09 -3.60 9.20
C ALA A 401 -26.48 -2.53 10.14
N GLY A 402 -26.55 -1.24 9.79
CA GLY A 402 -25.96 -0.15 10.57
C GLY A 402 -24.43 -0.15 10.58
N GLN A 403 -23.79 -0.89 9.67
CA GLN A 403 -22.35 -1.08 9.66
C GLN A 403 -21.62 0.04 8.93
N ILE A 404 -20.46 0.43 9.46
CA ILE A 404 -19.59 1.47 8.90
C ILE A 404 -18.41 0.82 8.20
N ALA A 405 -18.20 1.17 6.94
CA ALA A 405 -17.08 0.69 6.14
C ALA A 405 -16.60 1.74 5.14
N THR A 406 -15.30 1.73 4.86
CA THR A 406 -14.70 2.49 3.77
C THR A 406 -14.88 1.73 2.46
N TRP A 407 -15.55 2.31 1.47
CA TRP A 407 -15.75 1.67 0.17
C TRP A 407 -14.61 2.03 -0.79
N VAL A 408 -14.00 1.02 -1.39
CA VAL A 408 -12.85 1.18 -2.29
C VAL A 408 -13.10 0.42 -3.59
N SER A 409 -12.71 1.02 -4.71
CA SER A 409 -12.68 0.35 -6.00
C SER A 409 -11.31 -0.25 -6.28
N ASP A 410 -11.27 -1.55 -6.58
CA ASP A 410 -10.18 -2.26 -7.23
C ASP A 410 -10.56 -2.52 -8.69
N PRO A 411 -10.33 -1.54 -9.59
CA PRO A 411 -10.69 -1.65 -10.99
C PRO A 411 -9.72 -2.53 -11.79
N MET A 412 -8.80 -3.23 -11.13
CA MET A 412 -7.73 -3.98 -11.78
C MET A 412 -8.12 -5.45 -11.92
N HIS A 413 -8.39 -6.11 -10.80
CA HIS A 413 -8.57 -7.57 -10.76
C HIS A 413 -9.85 -8.03 -11.45
N GLY A 414 -10.86 -7.16 -11.60
CA GLY A 414 -12.10 -7.42 -12.34
C GLY A 414 -11.93 -7.49 -13.87
N ASN A 415 -10.87 -6.87 -14.40
CA ASN A 415 -10.75 -6.53 -15.83
C ASN A 415 -9.56 -7.21 -16.53
N THR A 416 -9.03 -8.30 -15.96
CA THR A 416 -7.93 -9.04 -16.58
C THR A 416 -8.42 -9.91 -17.74
N ILE A 417 -7.79 -9.77 -18.90
CA ILE A 417 -8.00 -10.59 -20.10
C ILE A 417 -6.70 -11.28 -20.52
N LYS A 418 -6.78 -12.26 -21.43
CA LYS A 418 -5.61 -12.88 -22.08
C LYS A 418 -5.49 -12.31 -23.50
N ALA A 419 -4.33 -11.73 -23.82
CA ALA A 419 -4.02 -11.20 -25.14
C ALA A 419 -3.74 -12.35 -26.14
N PRO A 420 -3.79 -12.09 -27.46
CA PRO A 420 -3.49 -13.10 -28.49
C PRO A 420 -2.11 -13.77 -28.32
N CYS A 421 -1.11 -13.03 -27.84
CA CYS A 421 0.23 -13.53 -27.54
C CYS A 421 0.31 -14.40 -26.27
N GLY A 422 -0.81 -14.64 -25.59
CA GLY A 422 -0.91 -15.47 -24.40
C GLY A 422 -0.63 -14.76 -23.08
N LEU A 423 -0.07 -13.56 -23.11
CA LEU A 423 0.14 -12.72 -21.92
C LEU A 423 -1.20 -12.25 -21.34
N LYS A 424 -1.25 -12.07 -20.02
CA LYS A 424 -2.37 -11.38 -19.38
C LYS A 424 -2.22 -9.88 -19.63
N THR A 425 -3.32 -9.17 -19.80
CA THR A 425 -3.33 -7.71 -19.84
C THR A 425 -4.65 -7.19 -19.29
N ARG A 426 -4.75 -5.87 -19.11
CA ARG A 426 -5.96 -5.18 -18.66
C ARG A 426 -6.19 -3.97 -19.57
N PRO A 427 -7.35 -3.84 -20.23
CA PRO A 427 -7.67 -2.64 -20.99
C PRO A 427 -7.87 -1.44 -20.06
N PHE A 428 -7.10 -0.38 -20.26
CA PHE A 428 -7.20 0.85 -19.47
C PHE A 428 -8.61 1.44 -19.49
N ASP A 429 -9.31 1.34 -20.63
CA ASP A 429 -10.70 1.80 -20.75
C ASP A 429 -11.67 1.02 -19.85
N ALA A 430 -11.45 -0.28 -19.64
CA ALA A 430 -12.24 -1.11 -18.74
C ALA A 430 -11.98 -0.70 -17.27
N ILE A 431 -10.70 -0.50 -16.91
CA ILE A 431 -10.29 0.02 -15.59
C ILE A 431 -10.99 1.36 -15.32
N ARG A 432 -10.91 2.30 -16.27
CA ARG A 432 -11.57 3.60 -16.21
C ARG A 432 -13.09 3.47 -16.08
N ALA A 433 -13.70 2.57 -16.84
CA ALA A 433 -15.14 2.35 -16.83
C ALA A 433 -15.64 1.83 -15.47
N GLU A 434 -14.87 0.97 -14.81
CA GLU A 434 -15.21 0.47 -13.47
C GLU A 434 -15.11 1.56 -12.40
N VAL A 435 -14.05 2.38 -12.44
CA VAL A 435 -13.95 3.55 -11.55
C VAL A 435 -15.13 4.50 -11.76
N ARG A 436 -15.52 4.77 -13.00
CA ARG A 436 -16.72 5.60 -13.29
C ARG A 436 -17.98 4.96 -12.69
N ALA A 437 -18.20 3.67 -12.93
CA ALA A 437 -19.33 2.93 -12.41
C ALA A 437 -19.41 2.98 -10.87
N PHE A 438 -18.26 2.81 -10.20
CA PHE A 438 -18.16 2.88 -8.75
C PHE A 438 -18.64 4.24 -8.21
N PHE A 439 -18.18 5.34 -8.79
CA PHE A 439 -18.66 6.68 -8.42
C PHE A 439 -20.13 6.89 -8.75
N ASP A 440 -20.60 6.43 -9.92
CA ASP A 440 -22.01 6.55 -10.34
C ASP A 440 -22.94 5.86 -9.32
N VAL A 441 -22.60 4.64 -8.91
CA VAL A 441 -23.37 3.86 -7.94
C VAL A 441 -23.38 4.53 -6.56
N HIS A 442 -22.24 5.02 -6.08
CA HIS A 442 -22.20 5.72 -4.79
C HIS A 442 -23.04 7.01 -4.79
N GLU A 443 -23.06 7.75 -5.91
CA GLU A 443 -23.92 8.92 -6.07
C GLU A 443 -25.41 8.55 -6.04
N GLN A 444 -25.80 7.48 -6.76
CA GLN A 444 -27.17 6.96 -6.78
C GLN A 444 -27.63 6.46 -5.41
N GLU A 445 -26.75 5.76 -4.68
CA GLU A 445 -27.06 5.21 -3.36
C GLU A 445 -26.94 6.23 -2.23
N GLY A 446 -26.41 7.43 -2.50
CA GLY A 446 -26.15 8.46 -1.48
C GLY A 446 -25.07 8.05 -0.47
N SER A 447 -24.11 7.21 -0.88
CA SER A 447 -22.99 6.76 -0.05
C SER A 447 -21.66 7.40 -0.50
N HIS A 448 -20.55 7.06 0.17
CA HIS A 448 -19.24 7.66 -0.08
C HIS A 448 -18.32 6.73 -0.87
N PRO A 449 -17.82 7.13 -2.06
CA PRO A 449 -16.70 6.47 -2.72
C PRO A 449 -15.43 6.84 -1.95
N GLY A 450 -14.97 5.94 -1.08
CA GLY A 450 -13.93 6.19 -0.09
C GLY A 450 -12.49 6.02 -0.60
N GLY A 451 -12.26 5.38 -1.74
CA GLY A 451 -10.91 5.24 -2.28
C GLY A 451 -10.75 4.37 -3.52
N VAL A 452 -9.49 4.18 -3.93
CA VAL A 452 -9.07 3.23 -4.97
C VAL A 452 -7.91 2.35 -4.51
N HIS A 453 -7.88 1.12 -5.03
CA HIS A 453 -6.85 0.11 -4.80
C HIS A 453 -6.28 -0.31 -6.16
N LEU A 454 -5.02 0.04 -6.44
CA LEU A 454 -4.41 -0.10 -7.76
C LEU A 454 -3.18 -1.00 -7.73
N GLU A 455 -2.92 -1.67 -8.86
CA GLU A 455 -1.64 -2.30 -9.15
C GLU A 455 -0.91 -1.43 -10.14
N MET A 456 0.22 -0.86 -9.73
CA MET A 456 0.93 0.19 -10.46
C MET A 456 2.43 0.15 -10.17
N THR A 457 3.21 0.68 -11.09
CA THR A 457 4.67 0.79 -10.97
C THR A 457 5.17 2.11 -11.54
N GLY A 458 6.25 2.63 -10.95
CA GLY A 458 6.98 3.78 -11.50
C GLY A 458 7.83 3.45 -12.72
N GLN A 459 7.99 2.16 -13.04
CA GLN A 459 8.72 1.72 -14.22
C GLN A 459 7.95 2.00 -15.51
N ASN A 460 8.69 2.18 -16.60
CA ASN A 460 8.11 2.36 -17.93
C ASN A 460 7.76 1.01 -18.57
N VAL A 461 6.69 0.38 -18.07
CA VAL A 461 6.22 -0.94 -18.50
C VAL A 461 5.11 -0.89 -19.56
N THR A 462 4.98 -1.99 -20.31
CA THR A 462 3.92 -2.21 -21.31
C THR A 462 3.01 -3.37 -20.88
N GLU A 463 2.41 -3.26 -19.69
CA GLU A 463 1.64 -4.37 -19.09
C GLU A 463 0.12 -4.23 -19.33
N CYS A 464 -0.45 -3.03 -19.18
CA CYS A 464 -1.86 -2.73 -19.49
C CYS A 464 -1.98 -2.07 -20.87
N VAL A 465 -2.93 -2.53 -21.69
CA VAL A 465 -3.21 -1.92 -23.01
C VAL A 465 -4.05 -0.64 -22.90
N GLY A 466 -3.88 0.27 -23.87
CA GLY A 466 -4.56 1.56 -23.92
C GLY A 466 -3.89 2.66 -23.09
N GLY A 467 -4.69 3.64 -22.67
CA GLY A 467 -4.22 4.89 -22.07
C GLY A 467 -3.69 5.87 -23.11
N SER A 468 -3.33 7.07 -22.67
CA SER A 468 -2.90 8.18 -23.54
C SER A 468 -1.70 7.88 -24.45
N ARG A 469 -0.80 6.97 -24.06
CA ARG A 469 0.34 6.52 -24.90
C ARG A 469 0.01 5.36 -25.83
N THR A 470 -1.25 4.93 -25.88
CA THR A 470 -1.79 3.84 -26.73
C THR A 470 -0.89 2.58 -26.74
N VAL A 471 -0.74 1.93 -25.59
CA VAL A 471 -0.07 0.61 -25.53
C VAL A 471 -0.96 -0.42 -26.24
N THR A 472 -0.46 -1.08 -27.27
CA THR A 472 -1.16 -2.12 -28.04
C THR A 472 -0.83 -3.53 -27.53
N PHE A 473 -1.48 -4.56 -28.08
CA PHE A 473 -1.13 -5.95 -27.75
C PHE A 473 0.29 -6.31 -28.21
N ASP A 474 0.78 -5.72 -29.30
CA ASP A 474 2.12 -5.97 -29.85
C ASP A 474 3.22 -5.36 -28.98
N ASP A 475 2.90 -4.29 -28.25
CA ASP A 475 3.83 -3.64 -27.32
C ASP A 475 4.05 -4.44 -26.03
N LEU A 476 3.17 -5.40 -25.71
CA LEU A 476 3.20 -6.10 -24.43
C LEU A 476 4.54 -6.80 -24.20
N SER A 477 5.07 -7.49 -25.20
CA SER A 477 6.34 -8.22 -25.07
C SER A 477 7.57 -7.32 -24.90
N SER A 478 7.45 -6.01 -25.10
CA SER A 478 8.58 -5.08 -25.02
C SER A 478 9.13 -4.94 -23.60
N ARG A 479 8.25 -4.77 -22.61
CA ARG A 479 8.60 -4.47 -21.20
C ARG A 479 7.58 -5.05 -20.23
N TYR A 480 7.26 -6.33 -20.39
CA TYR A 480 6.41 -7.09 -19.47
C TYR A 480 7.28 -7.66 -18.33
N HIS A 481 7.30 -7.00 -17.18
CA HIS A 481 8.21 -7.37 -16.08
C HIS A 481 7.50 -8.12 -14.93
N THR A 482 6.18 -8.04 -14.85
CA THR A 482 5.40 -8.78 -13.85
C THR A 482 5.32 -10.28 -14.15
N HIS A 483 5.62 -11.12 -13.15
CA HIS A 483 5.29 -12.56 -13.17
C HIS A 483 3.85 -12.86 -12.74
N CYS A 484 3.13 -11.82 -12.33
CA CYS A 484 1.83 -11.94 -11.69
C CYS A 484 0.75 -11.36 -12.59
N ASP A 485 0.21 -10.20 -12.20
CA ASP A 485 -0.83 -9.53 -12.98
C ASP A 485 -0.30 -8.19 -13.54
N PRO A 486 -0.86 -7.70 -14.65
CA PRO A 486 -0.42 -6.49 -15.35
C PRO A 486 -0.65 -5.20 -14.55
N ARG A 487 0.38 -4.40 -14.35
CA ARG A 487 0.34 -3.13 -13.59
C ARG A 487 0.07 -1.94 -14.52
N LEU A 488 -0.53 -0.88 -13.96
CA LEU A 488 -0.52 0.43 -14.61
C LEU A 488 0.90 0.98 -14.58
N ASN A 489 1.39 1.49 -15.72
CA ASN A 489 2.60 2.29 -15.72
C ASN A 489 2.34 3.69 -15.12
N ALA A 490 3.39 4.47 -14.91
CA ALA A 490 3.29 5.82 -14.35
C ALA A 490 2.30 6.72 -15.12
N SER A 491 2.29 6.63 -16.46
CA SER A 491 1.40 7.45 -17.29
C SER A 491 -0.07 7.12 -17.11
N GLN A 492 -0.42 5.84 -17.19
CA GLN A 492 -1.78 5.37 -16.99
C GLN A 492 -2.27 5.65 -15.56
N SER A 493 -1.38 5.50 -14.58
CA SER A 493 -1.67 5.80 -13.17
C SER A 493 -2.04 7.28 -12.95
N LEU A 494 -1.25 8.20 -13.51
CA LEU A 494 -1.53 9.64 -13.45
C LEU A 494 -2.81 10.02 -14.20
N GLU A 495 -3.04 9.46 -15.38
CA GLU A 495 -4.26 9.69 -16.15
C GLU A 495 -5.51 9.30 -15.34
N LEU A 496 -5.46 8.14 -14.65
CA LEU A 496 -6.53 7.70 -13.78
C LEU A 496 -6.74 8.64 -12.57
N ALA A 497 -5.66 9.15 -11.97
CA ALA A 497 -5.74 10.12 -10.88
C ALA A 497 -6.48 11.40 -11.28
N PHE A 498 -6.23 11.94 -12.48
CA PHE A 498 -6.96 13.11 -12.98
C PHE A 498 -8.44 12.84 -13.16
N ILE A 499 -8.81 11.66 -13.67
CA ILE A 499 -10.20 11.26 -13.86
C ILE A 499 -10.92 11.16 -12.51
N ILE A 500 -10.28 10.56 -11.50
CA ILE A 500 -10.84 10.46 -10.15
C ILE A 500 -10.98 11.86 -9.51
N ALA A 501 -9.95 12.70 -9.63
CA ALA A 501 -9.96 14.05 -9.07
C ALA A 501 -11.12 14.90 -9.63
N GLU A 502 -11.41 14.79 -10.94
CA GLU A 502 -12.55 15.45 -11.58
C GLU A 502 -13.89 14.99 -10.98
N ARG A 503 -14.06 13.67 -10.75
CA ARG A 503 -15.27 13.12 -10.10
C ARG A 503 -15.44 13.61 -8.66
N LEU A 504 -14.36 13.62 -7.88
CA LEU A 504 -14.37 14.10 -6.49
C LEU A 504 -14.75 15.59 -6.44
N ARG A 505 -14.17 16.42 -7.30
CA ARG A 505 -14.50 17.84 -7.40
C ARG A 505 -15.97 18.08 -7.72
N LYS A 506 -16.49 17.39 -8.74
CA LYS A 506 -17.89 17.51 -9.17
C LYS A 506 -18.86 17.21 -8.01
N ARG A 507 -18.62 16.10 -7.30
CA ARG A 507 -19.41 15.69 -6.14
C ARG A 507 -19.40 16.74 -5.03
N ARG A 508 -18.23 17.30 -4.71
CA ARG A 508 -18.10 18.34 -3.68
C ARG A 508 -18.90 19.60 -4.02
N ILE A 509 -18.84 20.04 -5.28
CA ILE A 509 -19.59 21.21 -5.76
C ILE A 509 -21.10 20.96 -5.67
N GLN A 510 -21.58 19.79 -6.12
CA GLN A 510 -23.00 19.41 -6.04
C GLN A 510 -23.48 19.33 -4.59
N SER A 511 -22.70 18.71 -3.69
CA SER A 511 -23.03 18.64 -2.25
C SER A 511 -23.12 20.04 -1.62
N SER A 512 -22.18 20.93 -1.96
CA SER A 512 -22.18 22.32 -1.46
C SER A 512 -23.42 23.11 -1.94
N GLN A 513 -23.85 22.89 -3.18
CA GLN A 513 -25.06 23.52 -3.73
C GLN A 513 -26.33 22.98 -3.06
N ARG A 514 -26.41 21.67 -2.81
CA ARG A 514 -27.54 21.04 -2.12
C ARG A 514 -27.69 21.52 -0.68
N ASN A 515 -26.58 21.69 0.05
CA ASN A 515 -26.60 22.21 1.42
C ASN A 515 -27.00 23.70 1.47
N LYS A 516 -26.65 24.49 0.43
CA LYS A 516 -27.09 25.88 0.32
C LYS A 516 -28.58 26.00 -0.01
N SER A 517 -29.13 25.11 -0.82
CA SER A 517 -30.57 25.13 -1.16
C SER A 517 -31.47 24.55 -0.06
N SER A 518 -30.93 23.74 0.86
CA SER A 518 -31.66 23.23 2.03
C SER A 518 -31.62 24.13 3.26
N ALA A 519 -30.82 25.21 3.26
CA ALA A 519 -30.82 26.19 4.33
C ALA A 519 -32.08 27.07 4.21
N LEU A 520 -33.03 26.92 5.14
CA LEU A 520 -34.20 27.79 5.25
C LEU A 520 -33.76 29.26 5.34
N PRO A 521 -34.47 30.21 4.70
CA PRO A 521 -34.19 31.62 4.88
C PRO A 521 -34.34 32.00 6.37
N PRO A 522 -33.53 32.94 6.88
CA PRO A 522 -33.69 33.42 8.25
C PRO A 522 -35.11 33.96 8.41
N LEU A 523 -35.77 33.54 9.50
CA LEU A 523 -37.09 34.06 9.87
C LEU A 523 -36.99 35.60 9.98
N PRO A 524 -37.92 36.35 9.39
CA PRO A 524 -37.94 37.80 9.54
C PRO A 524 -38.10 38.14 11.03
N ILE A 525 -37.23 39.03 11.52
CA ILE A 525 -37.21 39.57 12.89
C ILE A 525 -38.44 40.44 13.13
#